data_AF-A0A6A5TIC2-F1
#
_entry.id   AF-A0A6A5TIC2-F1
#
_cell.length_a   1.000
_cell.length_b   1.000
_cell.length_c   1.000
_cell.angle_alpha   90.00
_cell.angle_beta   90.00
_cell.angle_gamma   90.00
#
_symmetry.space_group_name_H-M   'P 1'
#
loop_
_entity.id
_entity.type
_entity.pdbx_description
1 polymer ?
#
loop_
_entity_poly.entity_id
_entity_poly.type
_entity_poly.pdbx_seq_one_letter_code
_entity_poly.pdbx_strand_id
1 'polypeptide(L)' 'TIYFRGLYLLIINKETNNVKTHIDNKNPLIKYLPYEIPTRYTCYIRGTSVYFKKLRG' A
#
# COMPACT_ATOMS: atom_id res chain seq x y z
N THR A 1 5.00 7.42 3.58
CA THR A 1 4.01 7.22 2.51
C THR A 1 4.62 6.40 1.40
N ILE A 2 3.91 5.36 0.95
CA ILE A 2 4.27 4.66 -0.29
C ILE A 2 3.48 5.26 -1.44
N TYR A 3 4.05 5.25 -2.62
CA TYR A 3 3.35 5.54 -3.86
C TYR A 3 3.24 4.23 -4.63
N PHE A 4 2.01 3.77 -4.84
CA PHE A 4 1.70 2.45 -5.37
C PHE A 4 1.04 2.57 -6.74
N ARG A 5 1.44 1.68 -7.66
CA ARG A 5 0.71 1.36 -8.89
C ARG A 5 0.76 -0.15 -9.12
N GLY A 6 -0.31 -0.79 -9.56
CA GLY A 6 -0.35 -2.24 -9.77
C GLY A 6 -1.65 -2.89 -9.37
N LEU A 7 -1.59 -4.21 -9.15
CA LEU A 7 -2.77 -5.05 -8.94
C LEU A 7 -3.19 -5.13 -7.47
N TYR A 8 -2.24 -5.40 -6.57
CA TYR A 8 -2.56 -5.76 -5.19
C TYR A 8 -1.78 -4.93 -4.16
N LEU A 9 -2.52 -4.37 -3.20
CA LEU A 9 -2.00 -3.70 -2.01
C LEU A 9 -2.87 -4.06 -0.79
N LEU A 10 -2.26 -4.58 0.26
CA LEU A 10 -2.90 -4.78 1.57
C LEU A 10 -2.08 -4.10 2.66
N ILE A 11 -2.70 -3.19 3.40
CA ILE A 11 -2.12 -2.55 4.59
C ILE A 11 -2.94 -3.02 5.79
N ILE A 12 -2.33 -3.83 6.65
CA ILE A 12 -3.00 -4.53 7.76
C ILE A 12 -2.15 -4.49 9.04
N ASN A 13 -2.79 -4.29 10.19
CA ASN A 13 -2.16 -4.58 11.48
C ASN A 13 -2.32 -6.08 11.76
N LYS A 14 -1.21 -6.82 11.78
CA LYS A 14 -1.22 -8.28 11.95
C LYS A 14 -1.58 -8.73 13.37
N GLU A 15 -1.41 -7.88 14.37
CA GLU A 15 -1.73 -8.20 15.77
C GLU A 15 -3.25 -8.18 15.99
N THR A 16 -3.94 -7.23 15.36
CA THR A 16 -5.38 -7.00 15.54
C THR A 16 -6.23 -7.44 14.35
N ASN A 17 -5.60 -7.90 13.27
CA ASN A 17 -6.22 -8.14 11.96
C ASN A 17 -6.96 -6.92 11.38
N ASN A 18 -6.69 -5.71 11.87
CA ASN A 18 -7.32 -4.50 11.35
C ASN A 18 -6.76 -4.15 9.97
N VAL A 19 -7.64 -4.21 8.95
CA VAL A 19 -7.32 -3.83 7.57
C VAL A 19 -7.57 -2.34 7.39
N LYS A 20 -6.52 -1.61 6.97
CA LYS A 20 -6.62 -0.17 6.64
C LYS A 20 -6.79 0.08 5.15
N THR A 21 -6.21 -0.76 4.30
CA THR A 21 -6.35 -0.64 2.86
C THR A 21 -6.29 -2.03 2.25
N HIS A 22 -7.21 -2.33 1.34
CA HIS A 22 -7.19 -3.55 0.55
C HIS A 22 -7.58 -3.21 -0.89
N ILE A 23 -6.63 -3.43 -1.80
CA ILE A 23 -6.80 -3.28 -3.24
C ILE A 23 -6.46 -4.63 -3.86
N ASP A 24 -7.39 -5.17 -4.63
CA ASP A 24 -7.20 -6.38 -5.43
C ASP A 24 -7.91 -6.16 -6.77
N ASN A 25 -7.22 -5.46 -7.66
CA ASN A 25 -7.80 -5.05 -8.94
C ASN A 25 -7.58 -6.11 -10.01
N LYS A 26 -8.59 -6.32 -10.85
CA LYS A 26 -8.45 -7.12 -12.08
C LYS A 26 -7.49 -6.47 -13.10
N ASN A 27 -7.52 -5.13 -13.19
CA ASN A 27 -6.63 -4.34 -14.04
C ASN A 27 -5.69 -3.49 -13.16
N PRO A 28 -4.40 -3.38 -13.48
CA PRO A 28 -3.46 -2.66 -12.63
C PRO A 28 -3.75 -1.16 -12.60
N LEU A 29 -3.58 -0.53 -11.44
CA LEU A 29 -3.46 0.92 -11.35
C LEU A 29 -2.23 1.36 -12.16
N ILE A 30 -2.44 2.27 -13.12
CA ILE A 30 -1.38 2.74 -14.01
C ILE A 30 -0.66 3.96 -13.40
N LYS A 31 -1.40 4.76 -12.62
CA LYS A 31 -0.89 5.94 -11.91
C LYS A 31 -0.41 5.56 -10.51
N TYR A 32 0.65 6.22 -10.07
CA TYR A 32 1.12 6.14 -8.70
C TYR A 32 0.19 6.93 -7.77
N LEU A 33 -0.45 6.23 -6.84
CA LEU A 33 -1.31 6.83 -5.81
C LEU A 33 -0.64 6.71 -4.43
N PRO A 34 -0.74 7.74 -3.58
CA PRO A 34 -0.13 7.73 -2.25
C PRO A 34 -0.97 6.92 -1.26
N TYR A 35 -0.30 6.12 -0.42
CA TYR A 35 -0.90 5.42 0.71
C TYR A 35 -0.02 5.57 1.96
N GLU A 36 -0.66 5.90 3.07
CA GLU A 36 -0.01 5.95 4.37
C GLU A 36 0.05 4.54 4.98
N ILE A 37 1.23 4.18 5.47
CA ILE A 37 1.43 2.98 6.28
C ILE A 37 1.63 3.48 7.71
N PRO A 38 0.63 3.31 8.61
CA PRO A 38 0.80 3.69 10.00
C PRO A 38 1.80 2.79 10.70
N THR A 39 2.33 3.26 11.82
CA THR A 39 3.14 2.43 12.73
C THR A 39 2.40 1.14 13.08
N ARG A 40 3.12 0.01 13.13
CA ARG A 40 2.60 -1.35 13.38
C ARG A 40 1.77 -1.98 12.26
N TYR A 41 1.54 -1.29 11.14
CA TYR A 41 0.92 -1.91 9.97
C TYR A 41 1.97 -2.54 9.07
N THR A 42 1.62 -3.70 8.52
CA THR A 42 2.39 -4.41 7.49
C THR A 42 1.77 -4.15 6.13
N CYS A 43 2.61 -3.99 5.12
CA CYS A 43 2.21 -3.78 3.74
C CYS A 43 2.56 -5.02 2.89
N TYR A 44 1.55 -5.65 2.31
CA TYR A 44 1.69 -6.74 1.34
C TYR A 44 1.39 -6.23 -0.06
N ILE A 45 2.23 -6.61 -1.02
CA ILE A 45 2.12 -6.15 -2.40
C ILE A 45 2.37 -7.29 -3.39
N ARG A 46 1.66 -7.29 -4.53
CA ARG A 46 1.84 -8.28 -5.61
C ARG A 46 1.53 -7.65 -6.96
N GLY A 47 2.34 -7.97 -7.99
CA GLY A 47 2.13 -7.47 -9.35
C GLY A 47 2.11 -5.94 -9.43
N THR A 48 3.11 -5.29 -8.82
CA THR A 48 3.13 -3.85 -8.58
C THR A 48 4.52 -3.25 -8.72
N SER A 49 4.58 -1.91 -8.79
CA SER A 49 5.76 -1.12 -8.47
C SER A 49 5.42 -0.14 -7.36
N VAL A 50 6.33 0.04 -6.41
CA VAL A 50 6.23 1.00 -5.31
C VAL A 50 7.48 1.87 -5.22
N TYR A 51 7.31 3.12 -4.81
CA TYR A 51 8.43 3.92 -4.33
C TYR A 51 8.06 4.62 -3.01
N PHE A 52 9.09 4.98 -2.25
CA PHE A 52 8.94 5.64 -0.96
C PHE A 52 9.27 7.11 -1.12
N LYS A 53 8.38 7.98 -0.65
CA LYS A 53 8.66 9.40 -0.53
C LYS A 53 8.63 9.76 0.95
N LYS A 54 9.76 10.24 1.45
CA LYS A 54 9.83 10.87 2.76
C LYS A 54 9.16 12.24 2.65
N LEU A 55 8.21 12.55 3.54
CA LEU A 55 7.77 13.92 3.72
C LEU A 55 8.99 14.71 4.22
N ARG A 56 9.39 15.76 3.51
CA ARG A 56 10.40 16.69 4.04
C ARG A 56 9.76 17.36 5.25
N GLY A 57 10.39 17.19 6.41
CA GLY A 57 10.08 17.94 7.63
C GLY A 57 10.67 19.34 7.56
#